data_AF-A0A0F9CPY3-F1
#
_entry.id   AF-A0A0F9CPY3-F1
#
_cell.length_a   1.000
_cell.length_b   1.000
_cell.length_c   1.000
_cell.angle_alpha   90.00
_cell.angle_beta   90.00
_cell.angle_gamma   90.00
#
_symmetry.space_group_name_H-M   'P 1'
#
loop_
_entity.id
_entity.type
_entity.pdbx_description
1 polymer ?
#
loop_
_entity_poly.entity_id
_entity_poly.type
_entity_poly.pdbx_seq_one_letter_code
_entity_poly.pdbx_strand_id
1 'polypeptide(L)'
;LWPLKVEEKTAFNAVGATMTHRIRMRYRDGVTAKMRGVFGTIGVPDLMPNIEDRDFSAASAWANVDLGGGYNETDDLTITANAANQYCTLLVASAPTTIGKRYRLSYDLANIVSTWKVRDFGGTQTLGTISANATQATIEFTAATAGGLRLAAGGAASSGDFDNFKLQEIRVFDFKDIRNMGEKNVALEIIVEEVTDQ
;
A
#
# COMPACT_ATOMS: atom_id res chain seq x y z
N LEU A 1 3.64 24.72 -37.93
CA LEU A 1 3.26 23.80 -36.84
C LEU A 1 2.45 22.67 -37.47
N TRP A 2 3.02 21.48 -37.54
CA TRP A 2 2.37 20.29 -38.11
C TRP A 2 1.34 19.72 -37.12
N PRO A 3 0.25 19.09 -37.57
CA PRO A 3 -0.82 18.65 -36.68
C PRO A 3 -0.32 17.54 -35.75
N LEU A 4 -0.42 17.77 -34.45
CA LEU A 4 -0.29 16.76 -33.41
C LEU A 4 -1.34 15.68 -33.65
N LYS A 5 -0.92 14.44 -33.91
CA LYS A 5 -1.80 13.28 -33.84
C LYS A 5 -1.83 12.81 -32.39
N VAL A 6 -2.95 13.01 -31.73
CA VAL A 6 -3.25 12.40 -30.43
C VAL A 6 -3.97 11.09 -30.71
N GLU A 7 -3.32 9.95 -30.45
CA GLU A 7 -4.02 8.67 -30.36
C GLU A 7 -4.41 8.44 -28.90
N GLU A 8 -5.69 8.59 -28.59
CA GLU A 8 -6.24 8.24 -27.28
C GLU A 8 -6.51 6.73 -27.26
N LYS A 9 -5.66 5.97 -26.59
CA LYS A 9 -5.93 4.56 -26.28
C LYS A 9 -6.38 4.45 -24.83
N THR A 10 -7.69 4.31 -24.64
CA THR A 10 -8.28 4.03 -23.33
C THR A 10 -7.94 2.60 -22.94
N ALA A 11 -6.95 2.41 -22.07
CA ALA A 11 -6.60 1.11 -21.52
C ALA A 11 -6.97 1.05 -20.04
N PHE A 12 -8.19 0.57 -19.75
CA PHE A 12 -8.63 -0.25 -18.61
C PHE A 12 -10.08 0.05 -18.21
N ASN A 13 -10.96 -0.95 -18.33
CA ASN A 13 -12.19 -1.05 -17.54
C ASN A 13 -11.90 -2.05 -16.42
N ALA A 14 -11.76 -1.58 -15.18
CA ALA A 14 -11.84 -2.43 -14.00
C ALA A 14 -13.08 -2.01 -13.21
N VAL A 15 -14.04 -2.93 -13.11
CA VAL A 15 -15.30 -2.76 -12.39
C VAL A 15 -15.02 -2.72 -10.89
N GLY A 16 -15.40 -1.63 -10.23
CA GLY A 16 -15.35 -1.44 -8.78
C GLY A 16 -14.47 -0.26 -8.35
N ALA A 17 -15.09 0.89 -8.07
CA ALA A 17 -14.48 2.18 -7.73
C ALA A 17 -13.42 2.65 -8.75
N THR A 18 -13.89 3.11 -9.92
CA THR A 18 -13.03 3.51 -11.04
C THR A 18 -12.27 4.82 -10.77
N MET A 19 -11.13 4.74 -10.10
CA MET A 19 -10.06 5.73 -10.33
C MET A 19 -9.50 5.51 -11.74
N THR A 20 -10.01 6.26 -12.71
CA THR A 20 -9.56 6.18 -14.10
C THR A 20 -8.25 6.97 -14.24
N HIS A 21 -7.11 6.27 -14.33
CA HIS A 21 -5.84 6.91 -14.66
C HIS A 21 -5.78 7.12 -16.18
N ARG A 22 -5.77 8.37 -16.64
CA ARG A 22 -5.55 8.66 -18.06
C ARG A 22 -4.05 8.77 -18.32
N ILE A 23 -3.50 7.78 -19.02
CA ILE A 23 -2.12 7.83 -19.52
C ILE A 23 -2.16 8.48 -20.90
N ARG A 24 -1.69 9.73 -21.03
CA ARG A 24 -1.46 10.35 -22.35
C ARG A 24 -0.03 10.11 -22.79
N MET A 25 0.12 9.49 -23.96
CA MET A 25 1.41 9.32 -24.63
C MET A 25 1.58 10.44 -25.66
N ARG A 26 2.59 11.29 -25.50
CA ARG A 26 2.94 12.31 -26.50
C ARG A 26 4.17 11.86 -27.29
N TYR A 27 4.10 12.00 -28.61
CA TYR A 27 5.19 11.73 -29.53
C TYR A 27 5.75 13.07 -30.04
N ARG A 28 7.06 13.31 -29.90
CA ARG A 28 7.75 14.42 -30.55
C ARG A 28 8.72 13.87 -31.59
N ASP A 29 8.54 14.27 -32.85
CA ASP A 29 9.43 13.87 -33.93
C ASP A 29 10.77 14.63 -33.84
N GLY A 30 11.88 13.94 -34.17
CA GLY A 30 13.20 14.58 -34.35
C GLY A 30 14.12 14.69 -33.13
N VAL A 31 13.88 13.99 -32.02
CA VAL A 31 14.80 13.99 -30.86
C VAL A 31 15.37 12.59 -30.62
N THR A 32 16.69 12.45 -30.75
CA THR A 32 17.45 11.23 -30.38
C THR A 32 17.41 11.02 -28.87
N ALA A 33 16.25 10.63 -28.34
CA ALA A 33 16.13 10.21 -26.95
C ALA A 33 16.43 8.72 -26.89
N LYS A 34 17.61 8.33 -26.38
CA LYS A 34 17.79 6.99 -25.85
C LYS A 34 16.72 6.81 -24.78
N MET A 35 15.80 5.87 -24.97
CA MET A 35 14.85 5.46 -23.93
C MET A 35 15.66 4.88 -22.76
N ARG A 36 16.10 5.72 -21.83
CA ARG A 36 16.30 5.27 -20.45
C ARG A 36 14.91 5.13 -19.90
N GLY A 37 14.50 3.90 -19.56
CA GLY A 37 13.21 3.65 -18.91
C GLY A 37 13.02 4.66 -17.79
N VAL A 38 12.09 5.59 -18.00
CA VAL A 38 11.70 6.53 -16.95
C VAL A 38 10.80 5.71 -16.03
N PHE A 39 11.41 5.05 -15.06
CA PHE A 39 10.71 4.44 -13.94
C PHE A 39 10.24 5.58 -13.03
N GLY A 40 9.14 6.23 -13.40
CA GLY A 40 8.42 7.10 -12.49
C GLY A 40 7.62 6.24 -11.53
N THR A 41 7.87 6.38 -10.22
CA THR A 41 6.97 5.85 -9.20
C THR A 41 5.68 6.67 -9.29
N ILE A 42 4.62 6.09 -9.86
CA ILE A 42 3.28 6.66 -9.75
C ILE A 42 2.94 6.65 -8.26
N GLY A 43 2.58 7.80 -7.71
CA GLY A 43 2.09 7.90 -6.34
C GLY A 43 0.86 7.03 -6.21
N VAL A 44 1.00 5.87 -5.60
CA VAL A 44 -0.13 4.98 -5.35
C VAL A 44 -0.90 5.57 -4.18
N PRO A 45 -2.21 5.84 -4.32
CA PRO A 45 -3.01 6.36 -3.22
C PRO A 45 -2.97 5.39 -2.04
N ASP A 46 -3.06 5.96 -0.84
CA ASP A 46 -3.29 5.17 0.37
C ASP A 46 -4.69 4.56 0.33
N LEU A 47 -4.82 3.32 0.76
CA LEU A 47 -6.04 2.54 0.73
C LEU A 47 -6.74 2.49 2.09
N MET A 48 -6.12 3.00 3.15
CA MET A 48 -6.77 3.16 4.45
C MET A 48 -7.65 4.43 4.45
N PRO A 49 -8.99 4.30 4.48
CA PRO A 49 -9.90 5.42 4.19
C PRO A 49 -10.04 6.41 5.36
N ASN A 50 -9.88 5.93 6.60
CA ASN A 50 -10.04 6.71 7.80
C ASN A 50 -8.67 7.15 8.31
N ILE A 51 -8.54 8.41 8.71
CA ILE A 51 -7.26 8.93 9.19
C ILE A 51 -6.96 8.43 10.61
N GLU A 52 -8.00 8.35 11.44
CA GLU A 52 -7.96 7.89 12.83
C GLU A 52 -7.52 6.41 12.97
N ASP A 53 -7.75 5.58 11.95
CA ASP A 53 -7.26 4.19 11.90
C ASP A 53 -5.74 4.09 11.66
N ARG A 54 -5.14 5.21 11.27
CA ARG A 54 -3.76 5.33 10.83
C ARG A 54 -2.91 6.07 11.86
N ASP A 55 -3.46 7.13 12.44
CA ASP A 55 -2.73 8.10 13.27
C ASP A 55 -3.28 8.27 14.69
N PHE A 56 -4.36 7.56 15.05
CA PHE A 56 -4.99 7.61 16.37
C PHE A 56 -5.36 9.03 16.84
N SER A 57 -5.58 9.96 15.90
CA SER A 57 -6.02 11.33 16.17
C SER A 57 -7.45 11.42 16.74
N ALA A 58 -8.21 10.33 16.64
CA ALA A 58 -9.52 10.13 17.22
C ALA A 58 -9.76 8.64 17.52
N ALA A 59 -10.98 8.28 17.94
CA ALA A 59 -11.34 6.89 18.18
C ALA A 59 -11.23 6.06 16.89
N SER A 60 -10.38 5.03 16.91
CA SER A 60 -10.14 4.18 15.75
C SER A 60 -11.07 2.96 15.69
N ALA A 61 -11.02 2.23 14.58
CA ALA A 61 -11.64 0.94 14.37
C ALA A 61 -10.74 -0.24 14.76
N TRP A 62 -9.56 0.03 15.35
CA TRP A 62 -8.79 -1.02 16.01
C TRP A 62 -9.58 -1.55 17.21
N ALA A 63 -9.50 -2.86 17.42
CA ALA A 63 -10.19 -3.52 18.52
C ALA A 63 -9.23 -4.45 19.25
N ASN A 64 -9.17 -4.31 20.57
CA ASN A 64 -8.56 -5.31 21.43
C ASN A 64 -9.41 -6.58 21.40
N VAL A 65 -8.81 -7.72 21.02
CA VAL A 65 -9.49 -9.01 21.06
C VAL A 65 -9.14 -9.75 22.35
N ASP A 66 -7.85 -9.88 22.66
CA ASP A 66 -7.38 -10.61 23.84
C ASP A 66 -6.00 -10.17 24.40
N LEU A 67 -5.54 -8.95 24.10
CA LEU A 67 -4.31 -8.41 24.70
C LEU A 67 -4.50 -8.20 26.21
N GLY A 68 -3.91 -9.11 26.99
CA GLY A 68 -4.05 -9.13 28.45
C GLY A 68 -3.07 -8.24 29.21
N GLY A 69 -2.06 -7.67 28.55
CA GLY A 69 -1.04 -6.82 29.18
C GLY A 69 -1.37 -5.33 29.12
N GLY A 70 -2.02 -4.87 28.04
CA GLY A 70 -2.42 -3.48 27.86
C GLY A 70 -2.82 -3.18 26.42
N TYR A 71 -3.74 -2.22 26.27
CA TYR A 71 -4.21 -1.70 25.00
C TYR A 71 -4.64 -0.24 25.17
N ASN A 72 -4.00 0.67 24.44
CA ASN A 72 -4.26 2.09 24.48
C ASN A 72 -4.14 2.68 23.06
N GLU A 73 -5.01 3.63 22.75
CA GLU A 73 -5.08 4.36 21.47
C GLU A 73 -4.97 5.88 21.66
N THR A 74 -4.43 6.32 22.81
CA THR A 74 -4.20 7.75 23.05
C THR A 74 -2.90 8.15 22.37
N ASP A 75 -3.00 8.97 21.32
CA ASP A 75 -1.91 9.45 20.46
C ASP A 75 -1.27 8.37 19.56
N ASP A 76 -1.00 7.17 20.09
CA ASP A 76 -0.47 6.01 19.36
C ASP A 76 -1.25 4.73 19.72
N LEU A 77 -1.09 3.66 18.93
CA LEU A 77 -1.47 2.32 19.36
C LEU A 77 -0.37 1.71 20.23
N THR A 78 -0.52 1.82 21.54
CA THR A 78 0.34 1.18 22.54
C THR A 78 -0.26 -0.14 22.99
N ILE A 79 0.42 -1.24 22.70
CA ILE A 79 -0.06 -2.59 23.03
C ILE A 79 0.98 -3.39 23.81
N THR A 80 0.50 -4.22 24.75
CA THR A 80 1.31 -5.15 25.51
C THR A 80 0.58 -6.48 25.66
N ALA A 81 1.26 -7.57 25.31
CA ALA A 81 0.80 -8.93 25.51
C ALA A 81 1.40 -9.52 26.79
N ASN A 82 0.65 -10.43 27.43
CA ASN A 82 1.13 -11.27 28.52
C ASN A 82 1.15 -12.77 28.16
N ALA A 83 0.77 -13.11 26.92
CA ALA A 83 0.89 -14.45 26.34
C ALA A 83 1.16 -14.37 24.83
N ALA A 84 1.78 -15.41 24.27
CA ALA A 84 2.00 -15.50 22.83
C ALA A 84 0.66 -15.63 22.07
N ASN A 85 0.61 -15.09 20.86
CA ASN A 85 -0.55 -15.03 19.97
C ASN A 85 -1.74 -14.19 20.44
N GLN A 86 -1.65 -13.46 21.56
CA GLN A 86 -2.62 -12.39 21.87
C GLN A 86 -2.56 -11.28 20.83
N TYR A 87 -3.67 -10.62 20.56
CA TYR A 87 -3.80 -9.73 19.40
C TYR A 87 -4.89 -8.66 19.52
N CYS A 88 -4.72 -7.66 18.69
CA CYS A 88 -5.76 -6.73 18.26
C CYS A 88 -5.99 -6.83 16.75
N THR A 89 -7.09 -6.28 16.28
CA THR A 89 -7.46 -6.29 14.86
C THR A 89 -7.96 -4.95 14.38
N LEU A 90 -7.70 -4.66 13.11
CA LEU A 90 -8.33 -3.60 12.33
C LEU A 90 -9.22 -4.23 11.24
N LEU A 91 -10.46 -3.76 11.13
CA LEU A 91 -11.45 -4.31 10.22
C LEU A 91 -11.03 -4.22 8.75
N VAL A 92 -11.59 -5.11 7.93
CA VAL A 92 -11.35 -5.14 6.47
C VAL A 92 -11.71 -3.81 5.79
N ALA A 93 -12.76 -3.15 6.25
CA ALA A 93 -13.18 -1.85 5.70
C ALA A 93 -12.12 -0.74 5.89
N SER A 94 -11.29 -0.85 6.93
CA SER A 94 -10.25 0.13 7.28
C SER A 94 -8.90 -0.16 6.62
N ALA A 95 -8.66 -1.40 6.18
CA ALA A 95 -7.44 -1.78 5.45
C ALA A 95 -7.76 -2.82 4.35
N PRO A 96 -8.50 -2.43 3.30
CA PRO A 96 -8.98 -3.36 2.29
C PRO A 96 -7.86 -3.84 1.37
N THR A 97 -7.92 -5.10 0.96
CA THR A 97 -7.07 -5.66 -0.10
C THR A 97 -7.89 -6.51 -1.06
N THR A 98 -7.35 -6.72 -2.26
CA THR A 98 -7.92 -7.60 -3.28
C THR A 98 -7.01 -8.81 -3.46
N ILE A 99 -7.57 -10.01 -3.35
CA ILE A 99 -6.84 -11.28 -3.51
C ILE A 99 -6.04 -11.28 -4.83
N GLY A 100 -4.78 -11.68 -4.75
CA GLY A 100 -3.85 -11.77 -5.87
C GLY A 100 -3.14 -10.47 -6.22
N LYS A 101 -3.52 -9.33 -5.63
CA LYS A 101 -2.80 -8.05 -5.80
C LYS A 101 -1.64 -7.95 -4.82
N ARG A 102 -0.61 -7.18 -5.20
CA ARG A 102 0.57 -6.94 -4.37
C ARG A 102 0.42 -5.60 -3.65
N TYR A 103 0.82 -5.56 -2.39
CA TYR A 103 0.66 -4.41 -1.51
C TYR A 103 1.96 -4.11 -0.75
N ARG A 104 2.07 -2.87 -0.31
CA ARG A 104 3.04 -2.37 0.66
C ARG A 104 2.26 -1.84 1.85
N LEU A 105 2.57 -2.36 3.04
CA LEU A 105 2.15 -1.80 4.32
C LEU A 105 3.35 -1.12 4.97
N SER A 106 3.19 0.14 5.37
CA SER A 106 4.20 0.91 6.10
C SER A 106 3.60 1.47 7.38
N TYR A 107 4.42 1.61 8.42
CA TYR A 107 4.03 2.17 9.72
C TYR A 107 5.29 2.55 10.51
N ASP A 108 5.12 3.50 11.42
CA ASP A 108 6.12 3.92 12.39
C ASP A 108 6.06 3.01 13.62
N LEU A 109 7.20 2.83 14.28
CA LEU A 109 7.35 1.93 15.43
C LEU A 109 8.21 2.58 16.51
N ALA A 110 7.77 2.46 17.76
CA ALA A 110 8.57 2.81 18.93
C ALA A 110 8.42 1.75 20.03
N ASN A 111 9.38 1.75 20.97
CA ASN A 111 9.36 0.93 22.19
C ASN A 111 9.08 -0.57 21.97
N ILE A 112 9.56 -1.12 20.83
CA ILE A 112 9.32 -2.52 20.46
C ILE A 112 10.12 -3.46 21.36
N VAL A 113 9.40 -4.29 22.10
CA VAL A 113 9.94 -5.41 22.89
C VAL A 113 9.45 -6.72 22.28
N SER A 114 10.35 -7.70 22.14
CA SER A 114 10.07 -8.99 21.50
C SER A 114 9.57 -8.82 20.04
N THR A 115 8.86 -9.81 19.52
CA THR A 115 8.41 -9.86 18.12
C THR A 115 6.90 -9.74 18.00
N TRP A 116 6.44 -9.27 16.85
CA TRP A 116 5.03 -9.23 16.47
C TRP A 116 4.85 -9.83 15.07
N LYS A 117 3.73 -10.51 14.82
CA LYS A 117 3.32 -10.95 13.49
C LYS A 117 2.23 -10.03 12.98
N VAL A 118 2.44 -9.49 11.78
CA VAL A 118 1.40 -8.78 11.04
C VAL A 118 0.67 -9.80 10.19
N ARG A 119 -0.65 -9.90 10.38
CA ARG A 119 -1.52 -10.86 9.69
C ARG A 119 -2.72 -10.15 9.09
N ASP A 120 -3.45 -10.84 8.23
CA ASP A 120 -4.79 -10.40 7.81
C ASP A 120 -5.78 -10.47 8.99
N PHE A 121 -6.96 -9.86 8.83
CA PHE A 121 -7.99 -9.81 9.88
C PHE A 121 -8.32 -11.18 10.48
N GLY A 122 -8.47 -12.20 9.64
CA GLY A 122 -8.78 -13.57 10.05
C GLY A 122 -7.61 -14.32 10.69
N GLY A 123 -6.39 -13.79 10.58
CA GLY A 123 -5.17 -14.45 11.07
C GLY A 123 -4.72 -15.65 10.23
N THR A 124 -5.25 -15.81 9.01
CA THR A 124 -4.98 -16.93 8.10
C THR A 124 -3.67 -16.73 7.34
N GLN A 125 -3.45 -15.51 6.85
CA GLN A 125 -2.25 -15.09 6.13
C GLN A 125 -1.32 -14.31 7.08
N THR A 126 -0.05 -14.71 7.16
CA THR A 126 0.98 -13.84 7.72
C THR A 126 1.52 -12.93 6.62
N LEU A 127 1.38 -11.62 6.81
CA LEU A 127 1.86 -10.59 5.90
C LEU A 127 3.35 -10.34 6.13
N GLY A 128 3.78 -10.30 7.40
CA GLY A 128 5.17 -10.13 7.79
C GLY A 128 5.40 -10.34 9.29
N THR A 129 6.65 -10.17 9.71
CA THR A 129 7.08 -10.26 11.11
C THR A 129 7.90 -9.03 11.46
N ILE A 130 7.61 -8.45 12.61
CA ILE A 130 8.34 -7.33 13.22
C ILE A 130 9.33 -7.93 14.21
N SER A 131 10.62 -7.66 14.01
CA SER A 131 11.69 -8.09 14.91
C SER A 131 11.75 -7.20 16.15
N ALA A 132 12.29 -7.76 17.24
CA ALA A 132 12.74 -6.96 18.37
C ALA A 132 13.75 -5.91 17.85
N ASN A 133 13.58 -4.64 18.23
CA ASN A 133 14.39 -3.49 17.80
C ASN A 133 14.08 -2.90 16.40
N ALA A 134 12.94 -3.24 15.78
CA ALA A 134 12.49 -2.48 14.61
C ALA A 134 12.09 -1.04 15.03
N THR A 135 12.50 -0.03 14.25
CA THR A 135 12.14 1.40 14.47
C THR A 135 11.18 1.94 13.41
N GLN A 136 11.05 1.22 12.31
CA GLN A 136 10.08 1.43 11.26
C GLN A 136 9.93 0.09 10.53
N ALA A 137 8.80 -0.13 9.88
CA ALA A 137 8.65 -1.32 9.07
C ALA A 137 7.92 -1.03 7.77
N THR A 138 8.37 -1.75 6.75
CA THR A 138 7.71 -1.85 5.46
C THR A 138 7.59 -3.32 5.13
N ILE A 139 6.36 -3.76 4.88
CA ILE A 139 6.05 -5.14 4.51
C ILE A 139 5.46 -5.11 3.12
N GLU A 140 6.07 -5.84 2.19
CA GLU A 140 5.47 -6.10 0.88
C GLU A 140 4.93 -7.53 0.82
N PHE A 141 3.69 -7.67 0.34
CA PHE A 141 3.01 -8.97 0.30
C PHE A 141 2.04 -9.05 -0.87
N THR A 142 1.70 -10.27 -1.29
CA THR A 142 0.57 -10.53 -2.18
C THR A 142 -0.62 -10.95 -1.34
N ALA A 143 -1.76 -10.26 -1.45
CA ALA A 143 -2.94 -10.55 -0.64
C ALA A 143 -3.53 -11.92 -1.00
N ALA A 144 -3.76 -12.76 0.00
CA ALA A 144 -4.50 -14.02 -0.12
C ALA A 144 -5.92 -13.92 0.45
N THR A 145 -6.25 -12.81 1.11
CA THR A 145 -7.57 -12.54 1.71
C THR A 145 -8.10 -11.16 1.30
N ALA A 146 -9.25 -10.76 1.84
CA ALA A 146 -9.86 -9.46 1.56
C ALA A 146 -9.21 -8.30 2.35
N GLY A 147 -8.26 -8.58 3.25
CA GLY A 147 -7.50 -7.56 3.99
C GLY A 147 -7.87 -7.49 5.47
N GLY A 148 -7.89 -6.26 5.98
CA GLY A 148 -7.80 -5.94 7.41
C GLY A 148 -6.42 -6.30 7.97
N LEU A 149 -6.18 -5.90 9.21
CA LEU A 149 -4.91 -6.14 9.89
C LEU A 149 -5.13 -6.84 11.21
N ARG A 150 -4.15 -7.65 11.60
CA ARG A 150 -4.02 -8.24 12.93
C ARG A 150 -2.57 -8.12 13.38
N LEU A 151 -2.37 -7.55 14.57
CA LEU A 151 -1.06 -7.53 15.23
C LEU A 151 -1.08 -8.61 16.31
N ALA A 152 -0.37 -9.71 16.06
CA ALA A 152 -0.34 -10.86 16.97
C ALA A 152 1.03 -10.99 17.65
N ALA A 153 1.01 -11.10 18.97
CA ALA A 153 2.20 -11.19 19.80
C ALA A 153 3.03 -12.43 19.47
N GLY A 154 4.33 -12.24 19.25
CA GLY A 154 5.28 -13.33 19.07
C GLY A 154 5.69 -14.01 20.39
N GLY A 155 5.51 -13.34 21.53
CA GLY A 155 5.80 -13.89 22.85
C GLY A 155 5.02 -13.20 23.98
N ALA A 156 5.16 -13.72 25.20
CA ALA A 156 4.45 -13.26 26.39
C ALA A 156 4.91 -11.90 26.95
N ALA A 157 5.93 -11.30 26.35
CA ALA A 157 6.45 -9.98 26.70
C ALA A 157 6.51 -9.06 25.47
N SER A 158 5.70 -9.35 24.45
CA SER A 158 5.62 -8.49 23.27
C SER A 158 4.92 -7.19 23.64
N SER A 159 5.59 -6.07 23.43
CA SER A 159 5.03 -4.72 23.57
C SER A 159 5.52 -3.82 22.43
N GLY A 160 4.83 -2.72 22.21
CA GLY A 160 5.22 -1.74 21.21
C GLY A 160 4.20 -0.64 21.02
N ASP A 161 4.68 0.46 20.45
CA ASP A 161 3.88 1.59 19.99
C ASP A 161 3.92 1.62 18.46
N PHE A 162 2.75 1.82 17.86
CA PHE A 162 2.55 1.76 16.42
C PHE A 162 1.76 2.98 15.96
N ASP A 163 2.21 3.59 14.87
CA ASP A 163 1.58 4.81 14.34
C ASP A 163 1.76 4.94 12.82
N ASN A 164 1.07 5.90 12.21
CA ASN A 164 1.16 6.31 10.81
C ASN A 164 1.02 5.16 9.80
N PHE A 165 0.04 4.29 10.01
CA PHE A 165 -0.22 3.18 9.09
C PHE A 165 -0.58 3.69 7.69
N LYS A 166 -0.01 3.02 6.67
CA LYS A 166 -0.26 3.27 5.24
C LYS A 166 -0.32 1.97 4.47
N LEU A 167 -1.36 1.78 3.67
CA LEU A 167 -1.52 0.62 2.81
C LEU A 167 -1.61 1.05 1.35
N GLN A 168 -0.70 0.55 0.51
CA GLN A 168 -0.64 0.94 -0.91
C GLN A 168 -0.58 -0.29 -1.79
N GLU A 169 -1.33 -0.30 -2.90
CA GLU A 169 -1.20 -1.32 -3.95
C GLU A 169 0.10 -1.13 -4.74
N ILE A 170 0.97 -2.13 -4.78
CA ILE A 170 2.15 -2.09 -5.67
C ILE A 170 1.69 -2.42 -7.09
N ARG A 171 1.61 -1.38 -7.93
CA ARG A 171 1.30 -1.52 -9.37
C ARG A 171 2.58 -1.61 -10.18
N VAL A 172 2.72 -2.69 -10.95
CA VAL A 172 3.77 -2.83 -11.96
C VAL A 172 3.15 -2.55 -13.32
N PHE A 173 3.65 -1.53 -14.00
CA PHE A 173 3.26 -1.21 -15.37
C PHE A 173 4.27 -1.86 -16.33
N ASP A 174 3.89 -3.00 -16.90
CA ASP A 174 4.65 -3.59 -17.99
C ASP A 174 4.33 -2.87 -19.29
N PHE A 175 5.22 -1.98 -19.71
CA PHE A 175 5.18 -1.42 -21.05
C PHE A 175 5.65 -2.51 -22.01
N LYS A 176 4.74 -3.01 -22.85
CA LYS A 176 5.10 -3.94 -23.93
C LYS A 176 6.17 -3.29 -24.81
N ASP A 177 7.19 -4.09 -25.10
CA ASP A 177 8.35 -3.69 -25.87
C ASP A 177 7.96 -3.07 -27.22
N ILE A 178 8.37 -1.83 -27.46
CA ILE A 178 7.99 -1.03 -28.63
C ILE A 178 8.92 -1.35 -29.83
N ARG A 179 9.41 -2.60 -29.93
CA ARG A 179 10.41 -3.00 -30.94
C ARG A 179 9.91 -2.98 -32.39
N ASN A 180 8.60 -2.81 -32.63
CA ASN A 180 8.01 -2.80 -33.97
C ASN A 180 7.49 -1.43 -34.45
N MET A 181 7.73 -0.34 -33.71
CA MET A 181 7.49 1.01 -34.25
C MET A 181 8.74 1.46 -35.00
N GLY A 182 8.88 1.00 -36.25
CA GLY A 182 10.06 1.19 -37.10
C GLY A 182 10.74 2.54 -36.89
N GLU A 183 12.07 2.50 -36.67
CA GLU A 183 13.00 3.61 -36.40
C GLU A 183 12.41 5.01 -36.58
N LYS A 184 11.63 5.46 -35.60
CA LYS A 184 11.34 6.87 -35.41
C LYS A 184 11.89 7.24 -34.05
N ASN A 185 12.67 8.31 -34.04
CA ASN A 185 13.23 8.90 -32.84
C ASN A 185 12.08 9.41 -31.96
N VAL A 186 11.60 8.56 -31.05
CA VAL A 186 10.45 8.87 -30.18
C VAL A 186 10.95 9.15 -28.77
N ALA A 187 10.73 10.38 -28.30
CA ALA A 187 10.69 10.67 -26.87
C ALA A 187 9.30 10.28 -26.34
N LEU A 188 9.25 9.44 -25.30
CA LEU A 188 8.04 9.08 -24.56
C LEU A 188 7.92 10.02 -23.36
N GLU A 189 6.89 10.86 -23.35
CA GLU A 189 6.46 11.61 -22.18
C GLU A 189 5.23 10.90 -21.60
N ILE A 190 5.34 10.36 -20.39
CA ILE A 190 4.23 9.75 -19.64
C ILE A 190 3.64 10.86 -18.78
N ILE A 191 2.47 11.36 -19.17
CA ILE A 191 1.69 12.30 -18.34
C ILE A 191 0.58 11.49 -17.68
N VAL A 192 0.62 11.41 -16.35
CA VAL A 192 -0.43 10.81 -15.52
C VAL A 192 -1.29 11.95 -14.98
N GLU A 193 -2.53 12.03 -15.46
CA GLU A 193 -3.53 12.95 -14.94
C GLU A 193 -4.41 12.20 -13.94
N GLU A 194 -4.50 12.69 -12.71
CA GLU A 194 -5.48 12.22 -11.73
C GLU A 194 -6.86 12.73 -12.18
N VAL A 195 -7.77 11.79 -12.47
CA VAL A 195 -9.15 12.11 -12.78
C VAL A 195 -9.96 11.73 -11.55
N THR A 196 -10.33 12.73 -10.75
CA THR A 196 -11.37 12.60 -9.74
C THR A 196 -12.72 12.73 -10.45
N ASP A 197 -13.50 11.66 -10.44
CA ASP A 197 -14.91 11.73 -10.88
C ASP A 197 -15.63 12.67 -9.90
N GLN A 198 -16.15 13.78 -10.41
CA GLN A 198 -17.06 14.68 -9.71
C GLN A 198 -18.48 14.13 -9.73
#